data_AF-A0AAJ2PM47-F1
#
_entry.id   AF-A0AAJ2PM47-F1
#
_cell.length_a   1.000
_cell.length_b   1.000
_cell.length_c   1.000
_cell.angle_alpha   90.00
_cell.angle_beta   90.00
_cell.angle_gamma   90.00
#
_symmetry.space_group_name_H-M   'P 1'
#
loop_
_entity.id
_entity.type
_entity.pdbx_description
1 polymer ?
#
loop_
_entity_poly.entity_id
_entity_poly.type
_entity_poly.pdbx_seq_one_letter_code
_entity_poly.pdbx_strand_id
1 'polypeptide(L)'
;MPPCLDVYVWVAQRTPVVFQAFIDRYVDTENPGDERLRAFIRTYVVGAPDEGDDRALAELGRGDDTGSAFSLYVRAREFYGAVITVAHDGAAVLGLSLDDPDDSPLTRETARHLLGRLRHEFSSPAGIAGVEVPPPQSRAEWEESWVELRTGVLPNVR
;
A
#
# COMPACT_ATOMS: atom_id res chain seq x y z
N MET A 1 -18.96 7.90 2.32
CA MET A 1 -18.37 6.94 1.38
C MET A 1 -18.84 5.56 1.79
N PRO A 2 -19.21 4.70 0.86
CA PRO A 2 -19.39 3.28 1.18
C PRO A 2 -18.10 2.71 1.80
N PRO A 3 -18.22 1.72 2.70
CA PRO A 3 -17.03 1.11 3.28
C PRO A 3 -16.19 0.44 2.19
N CYS A 4 -14.88 0.64 2.26
CA CYS A 4 -13.93 0.00 1.36
C CYS A 4 -13.41 -1.29 1.99
N LEU A 5 -13.26 -2.33 1.17
CA LEU A 5 -12.53 -3.53 1.55
C LEU A 5 -11.08 -3.39 1.05
N ASP A 6 -10.17 -3.12 1.96
CA ASP A 6 -8.77 -2.85 1.66
C ASP A 6 -7.96 -4.15 1.64
N VAL A 7 -7.07 -4.28 0.66
CA VAL A 7 -6.23 -5.45 0.44
C VAL A 7 -4.77 -5.01 0.39
N TYR A 8 -3.94 -5.51 1.29
CA TYR A 8 -2.52 -5.15 1.39
C TYR A 8 -1.59 -6.35 1.33
N VAL A 9 -0.41 -6.15 0.75
CA VAL A 9 0.70 -7.12 0.76
C VAL A 9 1.97 -6.48 1.29
N TRP A 10 2.74 -7.26 2.05
CA TRP A 10 4.01 -6.81 2.63
C TRP A 10 5.17 -7.14 1.70
N VAL A 11 5.95 -6.15 1.29
CA VAL A 11 7.14 -6.36 0.46
C VAL A 11 8.38 -5.99 1.27
N ALA A 12 9.11 -7.02 1.72
CA ALA A 12 10.23 -6.85 2.64
C ALA A 12 11.39 -6.03 2.05
N GLN A 13 11.61 -6.11 0.73
CA GLN A 13 12.62 -5.33 0.03
C GLN A 13 11.93 -4.34 -0.91
N ARG A 14 11.81 -3.09 -0.47
CA ARG A 14 11.38 -2.02 -1.38
C ARG A 14 12.49 -1.74 -2.39
N THR A 15 12.17 -1.89 -3.67
CA THR A 15 13.08 -1.55 -4.76
C THR A 15 12.36 -0.63 -5.74
N PRO A 16 13.09 0.20 -6.50
CA PRO A 16 12.50 1.01 -7.56
C PRO A 16 11.64 0.20 -8.53
N VAL A 17 12.08 -1.02 -8.86
CA VAL A 17 11.36 -1.94 -9.78
C VAL A 17 10.01 -2.38 -9.21
N VAL A 18 9.94 -2.68 -7.91
CA VAL A 18 8.68 -3.05 -7.25
C VAL A 18 7.68 -1.90 -7.31
N PHE A 19 8.11 -0.69 -6.98
CA PHE A 19 7.24 0.48 -7.01
C PHE A 19 6.81 0.82 -8.44
N GLN A 20 7.73 0.82 -9.40
CA GLN A 20 7.41 1.04 -10.81
C GLN A 20 6.37 0.03 -11.31
N ALA A 21 6.57 -1.27 -11.02
CA ALA A 21 5.65 -2.31 -11.43
C ALA A 21 4.23 -2.11 -10.85
N PHE A 22 4.13 -1.76 -9.57
CA PHE A 22 2.83 -1.48 -8.94
C PHE A 22 2.16 -0.25 -9.55
N ILE A 23 2.91 0.84 -9.74
CA ILE A 23 2.41 2.09 -10.33
C ILE A 23 1.93 1.86 -11.76
N ASP A 24 2.75 1.21 -12.60
CA ASP A 24 2.43 0.93 -14.00
C ASP A 24 1.20 0.04 -14.15
N ARG A 25 0.99 -0.88 -13.21
CA ARG A 25 -0.10 -1.85 -13.28
C ARG A 25 -1.41 -1.27 -12.76
N TYR A 26 -1.36 -0.55 -11.62
CA TYR A 26 -2.56 -0.28 -10.84
C TYR A 26 -2.91 1.19 -10.70
N VAL A 27 -1.96 2.12 -10.84
CA VAL A 27 -2.17 3.55 -10.54
C VAL A 27 -2.57 4.33 -11.80
N ASP A 28 -3.57 5.19 -11.66
CA ASP A 28 -3.91 6.20 -12.68
C ASP A 28 -2.90 7.34 -12.58
N THR A 29 -1.80 7.24 -13.34
CA THR A 29 -0.72 8.23 -13.33
C THR A 29 -1.09 9.53 -14.05
N GLU A 30 -2.12 9.51 -14.91
CA GLU A 30 -2.63 10.70 -15.58
C GLU A 30 -3.45 11.55 -14.61
N ASN A 31 -4.23 10.92 -13.74
CA ASN A 31 -5.08 11.57 -12.75
C ASN A 31 -4.99 10.92 -11.36
N PRO A 32 -3.85 11.01 -10.66
CA PRO A 32 -3.56 10.23 -9.46
C PRO A 32 -4.35 10.64 -8.23
N GLY A 33 -5.06 11.77 -8.24
CA GLY A 33 -5.78 12.30 -7.08
C GLY A 33 -4.89 12.95 -6.01
N ASP A 34 -3.66 12.46 -5.83
CA ASP A 34 -2.62 13.09 -4.99
C ASP A 34 -1.39 13.46 -5.82
N GLU A 35 -1.08 14.75 -5.89
CA GLU A 35 0.04 15.29 -6.67
C GLU A 35 1.42 14.81 -6.17
N ARG A 36 1.50 14.38 -4.90
CA ARG A 36 2.72 13.85 -4.28
C ARG A 36 3.17 12.52 -4.87
N LEU A 37 2.35 11.87 -5.72
CA LEU A 37 2.81 10.74 -6.53
C LEU A 37 4.05 11.10 -7.37
N ARG A 38 4.15 12.32 -7.89
CA ARG A 38 5.31 12.75 -8.69
C ARG A 38 6.58 12.82 -7.83
N ALA A 39 6.48 13.38 -6.62
CA ALA A 39 7.56 13.40 -5.64
C ALA A 39 7.98 11.98 -5.24
N PHE A 40 7.00 11.08 -5.02
CA PHE A 40 7.25 9.68 -4.74
C PHE A 40 8.04 9.00 -5.86
N ILE A 41 7.60 9.15 -7.13
CA ILE A 41 8.27 8.55 -8.30
C ILE A 41 9.71 9.06 -8.41
N ARG A 42 9.93 10.38 -8.33
CA ARG A 42 11.29 10.94 -8.37
C ARG A 42 12.18 10.37 -7.27
N THR A 43 11.66 10.29 -6.05
CA THR A 43 12.43 9.87 -4.87
C THR A 43 12.72 8.37 -4.86
N TYR A 44 11.70 7.53 -5.05
CA TYR A 44 11.79 6.08 -4.80
C TYR A 44 11.89 5.22 -6.05
N VAL A 45 11.61 5.78 -7.23
CA VAL A 45 11.65 5.04 -8.49
C VAL A 45 12.81 5.51 -9.37
N VAL A 46 12.93 6.82 -9.57
CA VAL A 46 14.01 7.40 -10.39
C VAL A 46 15.30 7.57 -9.59
N GLY A 47 15.21 7.90 -8.30
CA GLY A 47 16.36 8.23 -7.47
C GLY A 47 16.92 9.64 -7.70
N ALA A 48 16.06 10.57 -8.11
CA ALA A 48 16.39 11.97 -8.39
C ALA A 48 15.32 12.91 -7.78
N PRO A 49 15.27 13.06 -6.44
CA PRO A 49 14.31 13.92 -5.78
C PRO A 49 14.55 15.41 -6.11
N ASP A 50 13.47 16.16 -6.26
CA ASP A 50 13.51 17.63 -6.35
C ASP A 50 13.55 18.25 -4.95
N GLU A 51 13.93 19.53 -4.86
CA GLU A 51 13.90 20.27 -3.59
C GLU A 51 12.48 20.30 -3.01
N GLY A 52 12.33 19.83 -1.76
CA GLY A 52 11.05 19.79 -1.04
C GLY A 52 10.26 18.49 -1.19
N ASP A 53 10.68 17.55 -2.02
CA ASP A 53 10.04 16.22 -2.13
C ASP A 53 10.04 15.47 -0.80
N ASP A 54 11.14 15.57 -0.05
CA ASP A 54 11.29 14.98 1.28
C ASP A 54 10.25 15.51 2.27
N ARG A 55 10.05 16.84 2.31
CA ARG A 55 9.06 17.49 3.16
C ARG A 55 7.65 17.12 2.74
N ALA A 56 7.35 17.16 1.45
CA ALA A 56 6.04 16.83 0.91
C ALA A 56 5.63 15.39 1.23
N LEU A 57 6.58 14.44 1.20
CA LEU A 57 6.34 13.05 1.57
C LEU A 57 6.31 12.85 3.09
N ALA A 58 7.07 13.61 3.87
CA ALA A 58 7.01 13.56 5.33
C ALA A 58 5.64 13.99 5.88
N GLU A 59 4.95 14.92 5.21
CA GLU A 59 3.58 15.34 5.57
C GLU A 59 2.52 14.22 5.45
N LEU A 60 2.85 13.11 4.77
CA LEU A 60 1.99 11.92 4.68
C LEU A 60 2.17 10.94 5.86
N GLY A 61 3.15 11.19 6.74
CA GLY A 61 3.37 10.41 7.95
C GLY A 61 2.22 10.55 8.95
N ARG A 62 1.96 9.49 9.73
CA ARG A 62 0.99 9.55 10.82
C ARG A 62 1.72 9.69 12.16
N GLY A 63 1.33 10.68 12.96
CA GLY A 63 1.86 10.92 14.31
C GLY A 63 3.12 11.80 14.36
N ASP A 64 3.60 12.03 15.58
CA ASP A 64 4.79 12.85 15.88
C ASP A 64 6.11 12.06 15.80
N ASP A 65 6.04 10.78 15.42
CA ASP A 65 7.20 9.92 15.36
C ASP A 65 8.11 10.35 14.19
N THR A 66 9.37 10.64 14.52
CA THR A 66 10.41 11.10 13.57
C THR A 66 10.79 10.09 12.46
N GLY A 67 10.04 8.99 12.34
CA GLY A 67 10.31 7.96 11.35
C GLY A 67 9.82 8.34 9.96
N SER A 68 10.57 7.94 8.94
CA SER A 68 10.27 8.22 7.52
C SER A 68 9.11 7.41 6.93
N ALA A 69 8.20 6.89 7.76
CA ALA A 69 7.09 6.08 7.27
C ALA A 69 5.92 6.96 6.86
N PHE A 70 5.28 6.61 5.75
CA PHE A 70 4.15 7.34 5.24
C PHE A 70 3.32 6.46 4.31
N SER A 71 2.06 6.84 4.09
CA SER A 71 1.16 6.16 3.17
C SER A 71 0.61 7.16 2.16
N LEU A 72 0.82 6.87 0.88
CA LEU A 72 0.31 7.64 -0.25
C LEU A 72 -0.94 6.95 -0.78
N TYR A 73 -2.06 7.68 -0.79
CA TYR A 73 -3.33 7.23 -1.35
C TYR A 73 -3.52 7.88 -2.73
N VAL A 74 -3.68 7.07 -3.76
CA VAL A 74 -3.83 7.53 -5.14
C VAL A 74 -4.99 6.80 -5.81
N ARG A 75 -5.48 7.40 -6.90
CA ARG A 75 -6.49 6.77 -7.75
C ARG A 75 -5.89 5.52 -8.41
N ALA A 76 -6.64 4.43 -8.36
CA ALA A 76 -6.35 3.23 -9.13
C ALA A 76 -7.11 3.25 -10.47
N ARG A 77 -6.62 2.49 -11.45
CA ARG A 77 -7.25 2.38 -12.78
C ARG A 77 -8.54 1.56 -12.77
N GLU A 78 -8.53 0.43 -12.08
CA GLU A 78 -9.63 -0.55 -12.07
C GLU A 78 -10.16 -0.85 -10.67
N PHE A 79 -9.59 -0.21 -9.64
CA PHE A 79 -9.94 -0.39 -8.23
C PHE A 79 -10.43 0.94 -7.66
N TYR A 80 -11.07 0.90 -6.49
CA TYR A 80 -11.55 2.12 -5.84
C TYR A 80 -10.39 3.05 -5.48
N GLY A 81 -9.27 2.48 -5.02
CA GLY A 81 -8.05 3.21 -4.69
C GLY A 81 -6.82 2.31 -4.75
N ALA A 82 -5.65 2.94 -4.82
CA ALA A 82 -4.36 2.30 -4.67
C ALA A 82 -3.58 2.98 -3.54
N VAL A 83 -2.84 2.19 -2.79
CA VAL A 83 -2.10 2.65 -1.62
C VAL A 83 -0.66 2.17 -1.72
N ILE A 84 0.28 3.09 -1.53
CA ILE A 84 1.71 2.79 -1.45
C ILE A 84 2.22 3.32 -0.12
N THR A 85 2.76 2.42 0.70
CA THR A 85 3.30 2.77 2.01
C THR A 85 4.78 2.42 2.08
N VAL A 86 5.56 3.38 2.57
CA VAL A 86 6.91 3.14 3.05
C VAL A 86 6.82 2.91 4.55
N ALA A 87 7.20 1.73 5.01
CA ALA A 87 7.17 1.38 6.43
C ALA A 87 8.45 1.83 7.16
N HIS A 88 8.36 1.96 8.49
CA HIS A 88 9.47 2.39 9.36
C HIS A 88 10.70 1.48 9.27
N ASP A 89 10.50 0.19 9.05
CA ASP A 89 11.56 -0.81 8.89
C ASP A 89 12.11 -0.89 7.45
N GLY A 90 11.71 0.03 6.59
CA GLY A 90 12.16 0.11 5.20
C GLY A 90 11.47 -0.88 4.27
N ALA A 91 10.47 -1.64 4.74
CA ALA A 91 9.60 -2.40 3.87
C ALA A 91 8.64 -1.49 3.07
N ALA A 92 7.99 -2.07 2.07
CA ALA A 92 6.84 -1.45 1.42
C ALA A 92 5.56 -2.23 1.76
N VAL A 93 4.46 -1.52 1.93
CA VAL A 93 3.11 -2.10 1.90
C VAL A 93 2.40 -1.57 0.66
N LEU A 94 1.93 -2.49 -0.18
CA LEU A 94 1.23 -2.17 -1.43
C LEU A 94 -0.19 -2.66 -1.31
N GLY A 95 -1.17 -1.83 -1.69
CA GLY A 95 -2.56 -2.23 -1.55
C GLY A 95 -3.52 -1.59 -2.53
N LEU A 96 -4.69 -2.23 -2.62
CA LEU A 96 -5.80 -1.82 -3.46
C LEU A 96 -7.08 -1.89 -2.63
N SER A 97 -7.96 -0.93 -2.84
CA SER A 97 -9.27 -0.87 -2.19
C SER A 97 -10.35 -1.32 -3.15
N LEU A 98 -11.27 -2.15 -2.68
CA LEU A 98 -12.49 -2.52 -3.38
C LEU A 98 -13.66 -1.73 -2.79
N ASP A 99 -14.55 -1.25 -3.65
CA ASP A 99 -15.82 -0.67 -3.21
C ASP A 99 -16.73 -1.79 -2.67
N ASP A 100 -17.20 -1.69 -1.42
CA ASP A 100 -18.06 -2.68 -0.79
C ASP A 100 -19.28 -2.06 -0.08
N PRO A 101 -20.16 -1.35 -0.82
CA PRO A 101 -21.28 -0.61 -0.22
C PRO A 101 -22.26 -1.48 0.58
N ASP A 102 -22.33 -2.79 0.29
CA ASP A 102 -23.37 -3.69 0.76
C ASP A 102 -22.85 -4.86 1.62
N ASP A 103 -21.59 -4.81 2.08
CA ASP A 103 -20.92 -5.94 2.79
C ASP A 103 -21.03 -7.26 2.01
N SER A 104 -20.76 -7.20 0.71
CA SER A 104 -21.11 -8.27 -0.22
C SER A 104 -20.15 -9.46 -0.08
N PRO A 105 -20.67 -10.70 0.09
CA PRO A 105 -19.84 -11.90 0.07
C PRO A 105 -18.99 -12.03 -1.21
N LEU A 106 -19.46 -11.47 -2.33
CA LEU A 106 -18.72 -11.45 -3.58
C LEU A 106 -17.49 -10.53 -3.51
N THR A 107 -17.60 -9.38 -2.84
CA THR A 107 -16.46 -8.46 -2.64
C THR A 107 -15.40 -9.13 -1.77
N ARG A 108 -15.81 -9.87 -0.72
CA ARG A 108 -14.89 -10.66 0.11
C ARG A 108 -14.16 -11.76 -0.67
N GLU A 109 -14.86 -12.48 -1.56
CA GLU A 109 -14.20 -13.46 -2.43
C GLU A 109 -13.24 -12.79 -3.42
N THR A 110 -13.64 -11.64 -3.97
CA THR A 110 -12.79 -10.83 -4.85
C THR A 110 -11.53 -10.36 -4.13
N ALA A 111 -11.64 -9.90 -2.89
CA ALA A 111 -10.49 -9.54 -2.06
C ALA A 111 -9.57 -10.73 -1.78
N ARG A 112 -10.11 -11.92 -1.52
CA ARG A 112 -9.31 -13.14 -1.33
C ARG A 112 -8.50 -13.48 -2.58
N HIS A 113 -9.13 -13.43 -3.76
CA HIS A 113 -8.43 -13.65 -5.03
C HIS A 113 -7.39 -12.55 -5.32
N LEU A 114 -7.74 -11.29 -5.05
CA LEU A 114 -6.85 -10.15 -5.21
C LEU A 114 -5.61 -10.29 -4.31
N LEU A 115 -5.81 -10.67 -3.05
CA LEU A 115 -4.74 -10.89 -2.08
C LEU A 115 -3.77 -11.98 -2.56
N GLY A 116 -4.31 -13.11 -3.04
CA GLY A 116 -3.50 -14.18 -3.61
C GLY A 116 -2.69 -13.72 -4.83
N ARG A 117 -3.31 -12.94 -5.72
CA ARG A 117 -2.66 -12.40 -6.92
C ARG A 117 -1.55 -11.41 -6.58
N LEU A 118 -1.82 -10.41 -5.73
CA LEU A 118 -0.83 -9.42 -5.30
C LEU A 118 0.35 -10.09 -4.60
N ARG A 119 0.08 -11.10 -3.76
CA ARG A 119 1.15 -11.84 -3.08
C ARG A 119 2.05 -12.56 -4.06
N HIS A 120 1.46 -13.20 -5.08
CA HIS A 120 2.23 -13.87 -6.12
C HIS A 120 3.04 -12.86 -6.96
N GLU A 121 2.38 -11.80 -7.43
CA GLU A 121 2.97 -10.77 -8.30
C GLU A 121 4.17 -10.07 -7.66
N PHE A 122 4.06 -9.70 -6.39
CA PHE A 122 5.11 -8.98 -5.67
C PHE A 122 5.98 -9.89 -4.79
N SER A 123 5.90 -11.22 -4.98
CA SER A 123 6.63 -12.21 -4.18
C SER A 123 6.51 -11.97 -2.67
N SER A 124 5.33 -11.56 -2.23
CA SER A 124 5.08 -11.14 -0.86
C SER A 124 4.87 -12.33 0.08
N PRO A 125 5.59 -12.39 1.21
CA PRO A 125 5.42 -13.46 2.18
C PRO A 125 4.06 -13.43 2.88
N ALA A 126 3.42 -12.26 3.00
CA ALA A 126 2.18 -12.09 3.76
C ALA A 126 1.24 -11.07 3.13
N GLY A 127 -0.05 -11.30 3.31
CA GLY A 127 -1.09 -10.37 2.91
C GLY A 127 -2.21 -10.28 3.93
N ILE A 128 -2.85 -9.11 4.03
CA ILE A 128 -4.02 -8.85 4.86
C ILE A 128 -5.15 -8.24 4.02
N ALA A 129 -6.40 -8.43 4.43
CA ALA A 129 -7.52 -7.67 3.90
C ALA A 129 -8.60 -7.45 4.97
N GLY A 130 -9.28 -6.31 4.94
CA GLY A 130 -10.38 -6.00 5.84
C GLY A 130 -11.04 -4.66 5.54
N VAL A 131 -12.17 -4.40 6.18
CA VAL A 131 -12.98 -3.21 5.95
C VAL A 131 -12.32 -1.99 6.60
N GLU A 132 -12.10 -0.93 5.81
CA GLU A 132 -11.53 0.35 6.25
C GLU A 132 -10.24 0.16 7.07
N VAL A 133 -9.39 -0.77 6.63
CA VAL A 133 -8.14 -1.11 7.32
C VAL A 133 -7.09 -0.09 6.88
N PRO A 134 -6.51 0.69 7.80
CA PRO A 134 -5.43 1.58 7.43
C PRO A 134 -4.20 0.77 6.99
N PRO A 135 -3.45 1.23 5.98
CA PRO A 135 -2.22 0.58 5.55
C PRO A 135 -1.19 0.57 6.69
N PRO A 136 -0.67 -0.60 7.09
CA PRO A 136 0.34 -0.67 8.14
C PRO A 136 1.62 0.08 7.77
N GLN A 137 2.09 0.96 8.66
CA GLN A 137 3.37 1.69 8.52
C GLN A 137 4.53 1.05 9.29
N SER A 138 4.28 -0.08 9.96
CA SER A 138 5.28 -0.87 10.66
C SER A 138 4.92 -2.35 10.68
N ARG A 139 5.90 -3.20 10.99
CA ARG A 139 5.66 -4.62 11.25
C ARG A 139 4.71 -4.84 12.43
N ALA A 140 4.82 -4.04 13.49
CA ALA A 140 3.93 -4.14 14.65
C ALA A 140 2.49 -3.86 14.25
N GLU A 141 2.24 -2.76 13.54
CA GLU A 141 0.91 -2.47 12.98
C GLU A 141 0.40 -3.60 12.09
N TRP A 142 1.28 -4.18 11.25
CA TRP A 142 0.90 -5.30 10.39
C TRP A 142 0.45 -6.51 11.21
N GLU A 143 1.17 -6.86 12.28
CA GLU A 143 0.86 -8.02 13.13
C GLU A 143 -0.38 -7.78 13.99
N GLU A 144 -0.59 -6.55 14.47
CA GLU A 144 -1.70 -6.15 15.35
C GLU A 144 -2.99 -5.77 14.60
N SER A 145 -2.92 -5.58 13.28
CA SER A 145 -4.08 -5.21 12.45
C SER A 145 -5.24 -6.21 12.60
N TRP A 146 -6.39 -5.68 13.01
CA TRP A 146 -7.68 -6.38 12.99
C TRP A 146 -8.19 -6.45 11.56
N VAL A 147 -8.15 -7.65 10.98
CA VAL A 147 -8.40 -7.90 9.55
C VAL A 147 -9.33 -9.09 9.38
N GLU A 148 -10.14 -9.08 8.31
CA GLU A 148 -11.02 -10.21 7.98
C GLU A 148 -10.23 -11.40 7.42
N LEU A 149 -9.16 -11.11 6.67
CA LEU A 149 -8.31 -12.11 6.04
C LEU A 149 -6.85 -11.83 6.35
N ARG A 150 -6.12 -12.89 6.71
CA ARG A 150 -4.67 -12.88 6.84
C ARG A 150 -4.12 -14.13 6.19
N THR A 151 -3.12 -13.97 5.34
CA THR A 151 -2.48 -15.09 4.63
C THR A 151 -0.96 -14.96 4.67
N GLY A 152 -0.27 -16.09 4.82
CA GLY A 152 1.18 -16.10 4.98
C GLY A 152 1.64 -15.51 6.31
N VAL A 153 2.95 -15.37 6.47
CA VAL A 153 3.60 -14.86 7.69
C VAL A 153 4.83 -14.04 7.33
N LEU A 154 5.11 -12.98 8.08
CA LEU A 154 6.34 -12.22 7.90
C LEU A 154 7.53 -13.03 8.44
N PRO A 155 8.63 -13.19 7.67
CA PRO A 155 9.81 -13.89 8.16
C PRO A 155 10.40 -13.16 9.36
N ASN A 156 10.88 -13.90 10.36
CA ASN A 156 11.55 -13.28 11.51
C ASN A 156 12.80 -12.54 11.04
N VAL A 157 12.95 -11.27 11.43
CA VAL A 157 14.20 -10.54 11.23
C VAL A 157 15.23 -11.17 12.18
N ARG A 158 16.34 -11.67 11.65
CA ARG A 158 17.47 -12.17 12.43
C ARG A 158 18.45 -11.05 12.72
#